data_AF-A0A392N1L9-F1
#
_entry.id   AF-A0A392N1L9-F1
#
_cell.length_a   1.000
_cell.length_b   1.000
_cell.length_c   1.000
_cell.angle_alpha   90.00
_cell.angle_beta   90.00
_cell.angle_gamma   90.00
#
_symmetry.space_group_name_H-M   'P 1'
#
loop_
_entity.id
_entity.type
_entity.pdbx_description
1 polymer ?
#
loop_
_entity_poly.entity_id
_entity_poly.type
_entity_poly.pdbx_seq_one_letter_code
_entity_poly.pdbx_strand_id
1 'polypeptide(L)'
;MNSPNLFIRILPVPGTDWVGNVNIRCKETGLVAELCYISQSFFGFGGNKRFIKGNIIDSLKSKILYKVNGHWDSTVTLKDTNNGEERIIYDAKKVISKLHTPTVNNAE
;
A
#
# COMPACT_ATOMS: atom_id res chain seq x y z
N MET A 1 -6.34 12.28 5.93
CA MET A 1 -5.61 11.02 5.77
C MET A 1 -4.60 10.93 6.90
N ASN A 2 -4.43 9.76 7.52
CA ASN A 2 -3.32 9.47 8.42
C ASN A 2 -2.20 8.72 7.68
N SER A 3 -1.05 8.53 8.31
CA SER A 3 0.09 7.78 7.77
C SER A 3 0.25 6.40 8.44
N PRO A 4 0.88 5.42 7.76
CA PRO A 4 1.33 4.20 8.42
C PRO A 4 2.54 4.51 9.33
N ASN A 5 2.79 3.64 10.29
CA ASN A 5 3.94 3.74 11.19
C ASN A 5 5.17 3.08 10.56
N LEU A 6 6.33 3.72 10.70
CA LEU A 6 7.61 3.11 10.35
C LEU A 6 7.99 2.06 11.39
N PHE A 7 8.24 0.83 10.95
CA PHE A 7 8.73 -0.25 11.79
C PHE A 7 10.17 -0.58 11.39
N ILE A 8 11.10 -0.42 12.33
CA ILE A 8 12.52 -0.74 12.14
C ILE A 8 12.85 -1.97 12.96
N ARG A 9 13.30 -3.03 12.29
CA ARG A 9 13.80 -4.26 12.90
C ARG A 9 15.33 -4.24 12.88
N ILE A 10 15.95 -4.56 14.01
CA ILE A 10 17.42 -4.64 14.12
C ILE A 10 17.89 -6.11 14.10
N LEU A 11 17.14 -7.04 14.69
CA LEU A 11 17.49 -8.47 14.75
C LEU A 11 16.28 -9.37 14.44
N PRO A 12 16.49 -10.64 14.00
CA PRO A 12 17.77 -11.22 13.55
C PRO A 12 18.18 -10.74 12.15
N VAL A 13 17.22 -10.25 11.36
CA VAL A 13 17.47 -9.67 10.03
C VAL A 13 17.04 -8.20 10.08
N PRO A 14 17.99 -7.26 9.97
CA PRO A 14 17.68 -5.85 9.91
C PRO A 14 16.75 -5.50 8.75
N GLY A 15 15.85 -4.55 8.95
CA GLY A 15 14.99 -4.07 7.88
C GLY A 15 13.98 -3.04 8.32
N THR A 16 13.40 -2.36 7.33
CA THR A 16 12.33 -1.39 7.52
C THR A 16 11.05 -1.85 6.85
N ASP A 17 9.92 -1.58 7.50
CA ASP A 17 8.58 -1.88 6.99
C ASP A 17 7.60 -0.77 7.37
N TRP A 18 6.47 -0.75 6.69
CA TRP A 18 5.31 0.05 7.08
C TRP A 18 4.31 -0.83 7.80
N VAL A 19 3.75 -0.36 8.92
CA VAL A 19 2.74 -1.07 9.70
C VAL A 19 1.59 -0.18 10.12
N GLY A 20 0.43 -0.79 10.33
CA GLY A 20 -0.74 -0.13 10.89
C GLY A 20 -1.80 0.23 9.85
N ASN A 21 -2.87 0.85 10.34
CA ASN A 21 -4.07 1.13 9.55
C ASN A 21 -4.05 2.56 9.03
N VAL A 22 -4.38 2.73 7.76
CA VAL A 22 -4.50 4.01 7.07
C VAL A 22 -5.93 4.19 6.58
N ASN A 23 -6.54 5.33 6.91
CA ASN A 23 -7.83 5.75 6.44
C ASN A 23 -7.68 6.99 5.55
N ILE A 24 -8.11 6.85 4.29
CA ILE A 24 -8.15 7.92 3.30
C ILE A 24 -9.61 8.19 3.01
N ARG A 25 -10.07 9.42 3.23
CA ARG A 25 -11.47 9.82 3.03
C ARG A 25 -11.55 10.99 2.08
N CYS A 26 -12.36 10.85 1.03
CA CYS A 26 -12.81 11.95 0.19
C CYS A 26 -14.16 12.45 0.72
N LYS A 27 -14.22 13.71 1.15
CA LYS A 27 -15.42 14.28 1.79
C LYS A 27 -16.51 14.58 0.76
N GLU A 28 -16.10 14.90 -0.47
CA GLU A 28 -16.96 15.32 -1.57
C GLU A 28 -17.73 14.13 -2.15
N THR A 29 -17.08 12.97 -2.27
CA THR A 29 -17.68 11.77 -2.87
C THR A 29 -18.16 10.74 -1.84
N GLY A 30 -17.74 10.88 -0.58
CA GLY A 30 -17.98 9.87 0.45
C GLY A 30 -17.18 8.57 0.26
N LEU A 31 -16.20 8.55 -0.65
CA LEU A 31 -15.31 7.39 -0.80
C LEU A 31 -14.31 7.31 0.36
N VAL A 32 -14.14 6.11 0.90
CA VAL A 32 -13.21 5.81 1.99
C VAL A 32 -12.33 4.62 1.58
N ALA A 33 -11.02 4.77 1.64
CA ALA A 33 -10.09 3.66 1.58
C ALA A 33 -9.60 3.33 2.99
N GLU A 34 -9.84 2.10 3.42
CA GLU A 34 -9.32 1.53 4.65
C GLU A 34 -8.23 0.52 4.30
N LEU A 35 -6.99 0.86 4.62
CA LEU A 35 -5.81 0.09 4.26
C LEU A 35 -5.11 -0.38 5.54
N CYS A 36 -4.52 -1.57 5.49
CA CYS A 36 -3.77 -2.18 6.57
C CYS A 36 -2.41 -2.60 6.03
N TYR A 37 -1.36 -1.99 6.57
CA TYR A 37 0.02 -2.32 6.27
C TYR A 37 0.52 -3.35 7.28
N ILE A 38 1.03 -4.47 6.77
CA ILE A 38 1.38 -5.63 7.57
C ILE A 38 2.86 -5.96 7.35
N SER A 39 3.62 -5.88 8.43
CA SER A 39 4.95 -6.47 8.50
C SER A 39 4.87 -7.92 8.93
N GLN A 40 5.73 -8.76 8.37
CA GLN A 40 5.71 -10.19 8.61
C GLN A 40 6.62 -10.68 9.73
N SER A 41 6.44 -11.96 10.07
CA SER A 41 6.81 -12.60 11.33
C SER A 41 8.28 -12.46 11.77
N PHE A 42 8.44 -12.57 13.08
CA PHE A 42 9.62 -12.32 13.91
C PHE A 42 10.77 -13.34 13.72
N PHE A 43 10.58 -14.39 12.89
CA PHE A 43 11.47 -15.57 12.85
C PHE A 43 12.06 -15.94 11.47
N GLY A 44 12.04 -15.05 10.48
CA GLY A 44 12.83 -15.21 9.25
C GLY A 44 12.40 -16.31 8.26
N PHE A 45 11.43 -17.17 8.61
CA PHE A 45 10.89 -18.17 7.70
C PHE A 45 9.81 -17.57 6.80
N GLY A 46 10.18 -17.36 5.54
CA GLY A 46 9.35 -17.35 4.33
C GLY A 46 7.90 -16.89 4.46
N GLY A 47 7.67 -15.59 4.38
CA GLY A 47 6.37 -15.13 3.90
C GLY A 47 6.40 -13.76 3.22
N ASN A 48 5.22 -13.38 2.75
CA ASN A 48 4.80 -12.10 2.18
C ASN A 48 5.12 -10.85 3.04
N LYS A 49 6.39 -10.42 3.09
CA LYS A 49 6.80 -9.12 3.66
C LYS A 49 6.10 -7.95 2.94
N ARG A 50 5.96 -6.81 3.62
CA ARG A 50 5.51 -5.54 3.02
C ARG A 50 4.12 -5.61 2.39
N PHE A 51 3.24 -6.33 3.05
CA PHE A 51 1.91 -6.60 2.55
C PHE A 51 0.98 -5.42 2.82
N ILE A 52 0.10 -5.12 1.87
CA ILE A 52 -0.98 -4.16 2.01
C ILE A 52 -2.29 -4.84 1.64
N LYS A 53 -3.29 -4.68 2.49
CA LYS A 53 -4.67 -5.12 2.21
C LYS A 53 -5.66 -4.05 2.62
N GLY A 54 -6.83 -4.06 2.04
CA GLY A 54 -7.84 -3.09 2.43
C GLY A 54 -9.09 -3.11 1.59
N ASN A 55 -9.94 -2.11 1.80
CA ASN A 55 -11.20 -1.94 1.11
C ASN A 55 -11.33 -0.49 0.63
N ILE A 56 -11.92 -0.31 -0.55
CA ILE A 56 -12.49 0.97 -0.96
C ILE A 56 -14.00 0.88 -0.79
N ILE A 57 -14.56 1.82 -0.05
CA ILE A 57 -15.92 1.82 0.47
C ILE A 57 -16.62 3.10 0.00
N ASP A 58 -17.81 2.94 -0.56
CA ASP A 58 -18.78 4.03 -0.67
C ASP A 58 -19.45 4.17 0.70
N SER A 59 -19.04 5.17 1.49
CA SER A 59 -19.57 5.34 2.85
C SER A 59 -21.02 5.81 2.87
N LEU A 60 -21.52 6.42 1.79
CA LEU A 60 -22.92 6.84 1.68
C LEU A 60 -23.84 5.63 1.52
N LYS A 61 -23.37 4.63 0.77
CA LYS A 61 -24.10 3.36 0.54
C LYS A 61 -23.69 2.24 1.48
N SER A 62 -22.71 2.48 2.37
CA SER A 62 -22.07 1.47 3.20
C SER A 62 -21.65 0.23 2.42
N LYS A 63 -21.16 0.42 1.18
CA LYS A 63 -20.86 -0.66 0.23
C LYS A 63 -19.36 -0.73 -0.04
N ILE A 64 -18.77 -1.91 0.12
CA ILE A 64 -17.41 -2.18 -0.34
C ILE A 64 -17.44 -2.28 -1.87
N LEU A 65 -16.80 -1.34 -2.55
CA LEU A 65 -16.69 -1.31 -4.01
C LEU A 65 -15.52 -2.18 -4.50
N TYR A 66 -14.41 -2.13 -3.76
CA TYR A 66 -13.17 -2.79 -4.15
C TYR A 66 -12.41 -3.36 -2.97
N LYS A 67 -11.70 -4.45 -3.20
CA LYS A 67 -10.70 -5.01 -2.28
C LYS A 67 -9.31 -4.70 -2.80
N VAL A 68 -8.47 -4.14 -1.93
CA VAL A 68 -7.06 -3.85 -2.19
C VAL A 68 -6.22 -4.99 -1.65
N ASN A 69 -5.25 -5.46 -2.43
CA ASN A 69 -4.36 -6.52 -2.01
C ASN A 69 -2.97 -6.37 -2.66
N GLY A 70 -1.93 -6.94 -2.04
CA GLY A 70 -0.61 -7.05 -2.64
C GLY A 70 0.51 -6.54 -1.75
N HIS A 71 1.56 -6.02 -2.38
CA HIS A 71 2.79 -5.62 -1.72
C HIS A 71 3.12 -4.16 -2.07
N TRP A 72 3.29 -3.32 -1.05
CA TRP A 72 3.49 -1.89 -1.26
C TRP A 72 4.82 -1.57 -1.95
N ASP A 73 5.81 -2.47 -1.89
CA ASP A 73 7.12 -2.35 -2.57
C ASP A 73 7.17 -3.06 -3.93
N SER A 74 6.09 -3.69 -4.37
CA SER A 74 6.03 -4.45 -5.62
C SER A 74 4.74 -4.14 -6.37
N THR A 75 3.75 -5.04 -6.34
CA THR A 75 2.49 -4.87 -7.06
C THR A 75 1.32 -4.78 -6.09
N VAL A 76 0.44 -3.81 -6.31
CA VAL A 76 -0.85 -3.70 -5.62
C VAL A 76 -1.97 -3.87 -6.64
N THR A 77 -2.92 -4.74 -6.31
CA THR A 77 -4.10 -5.03 -7.11
C THR A 77 -5.36 -4.52 -6.43
N LEU A 78 -6.38 -4.37 -7.27
CA LEU A 78 -7.71 -3.95 -6.91
C LEU A 78 -8.69 -4.93 -7.52
N LYS A 79 -9.49 -5.58 -6.67
CA LYS A 79 -10.54 -6.51 -7.07
C LYS A 79 -11.91 -5.87 -6.90
N ASP A 80 -12.68 -5.79 -7.98
CA ASP A 80 -14.07 -5.29 -7.96
C ASP A 80 -14.97 -6.31 -7.26
N THR A 81 -15.80 -5.84 -6.33
CA THR A 81 -16.69 -6.71 -5.56
C THR A 81 -17.95 -7.13 -6.32
N ASN A 82 -18.31 -6.43 -7.41
CA ASN A 82 -19.51 -6.71 -8.19
C ASN A 82 -19.28 -7.81 -9.22
N ASN A 83 -18.17 -7.74 -9.97
CA ASN A 83 -17.87 -8.70 -11.05
C ASN A 83 -16.66 -9.61 -10.74
N GLY A 84 -15.91 -9.32 -9.67
CA GLY A 84 -14.74 -10.12 -9.28
C GLY A 84 -13.48 -9.85 -10.11
N GLU A 85 -13.53 -8.95 -11.09
CA GLU A 85 -12.38 -8.61 -11.93
C GLU A 85 -11.27 -7.98 -11.09
N GLU A 86 -10.04 -8.38 -11.38
CA GLU A 86 -8.85 -7.91 -10.70
C GLU A 86 -7.96 -7.12 -11.66
N ARG A 87 -7.49 -5.95 -11.23
CA ARG A 87 -6.58 -5.10 -11.99
C ARG A 87 -5.43 -4.61 -11.15
N ILE A 88 -4.28 -4.39 -11.78
CA ILE A 88 -3.11 -3.79 -11.14
C ILE A 88 -3.33 -2.27 -11.04
N ILE A 89 -3.22 -1.72 -9.83
CA ILE A 89 -3.30 -0.26 -9.58
C ILE A 89 -1.93 0.36 -9.30
N TYR A 90 -0.95 -0.46 -8.94
CA TYR A 90 0.43 -0.02 -8.72
C TYR A 90 1.41 -1.15 -9.07
N ASP A 91 2.48 -0.76 -9.75
CA ASP A 91 3.60 -1.62 -10.12
C ASP A 91 4.89 -0.83 -9.88
N ALA A 92 5.55 -1.13 -8.76
CA ALA A 92 6.75 -0.42 -8.31
C ALA A 92 7.86 -0.45 -9.36
N LYS A 93 8.03 -1.58 -10.06
CA LYS A 93 9.06 -1.73 -11.09
C LYS A 93 8.82 -0.75 -12.23
N LYS A 94 7.58 -0.64 -12.71
CA LYS A 94 7.20 0.31 -13.77
C LYS A 94 7.28 1.77 -13.34
N VAL A 95 6.98 2.06 -12.08
CA VAL A 95 7.05 3.43 -11.54
C VAL A 95 8.51 3.86 -11.39
N ILE A 96 9.34 3.03 -10.76
CA ILE A 96 10.77 3.33 -10.53
C ILE A 96 11.53 3.43 -11.85
N SER A 97 11.23 2.58 -12.84
CA SER A 97 11.90 2.64 -14.15
C SER A 97 11.65 3.96 -14.90
N LYS A 98 10.63 4.73 -14.52
CA LYS A 98 10.30 6.02 -15.12
C LYS A 98 10.87 7.21 -14.35
N LEU A 99 11.52 6.98 -13.21
CA LEU A 99 12.15 8.06 -12.45
C LEU A 99 13.40 8.54 -13.17
N HIS A 100 13.49 9.85 -13.39
CA HIS A 100 14.71 10.48 -13.87
C HIS A 100 15.66 10.69 -12.70
N THR A 101 16.93 10.33 -12.88
CA THR A 101 17.98 10.63 -11.91
C THR A 101 18.08 12.15 -11.74
N PRO A 102 17.92 12.69 -10.53
CA PRO A 102 18.07 14.12 -10.30
C PRO A 102 19.51 14.53 -10.60
N THR A 103 19.66 15.58 -11.41
CA THR A 103 20.95 16.21 -11.68
C THR A 103 21.20 17.30 -10.63
N VAL A 104 22.29 17.18 -9.88
CA VAL A 104 22.72 18.23 -8.96
C VAL A 104 23.46 19.30 -9.79
N ASN A 105 22.92 20.52 -9.79
CA ASN A 105 23.61 21.68 -10.33
C ASN A 105 24.37 22.37 -9.20
N ASN A 106 25.61 22.80 -9.46
CA ASN A 106 26.31 23.68 -8.52
C ASN A 106 25.58 25.03 -8.51
N ALA A 107 25.41 25.62 -7.32
CA ALA A 107 25.02 27.02 -7.21
C ALA A 107 26.23 27.87 -7.63
N GLU A 108 26.05 28.72 -8.65
CA GLU A 108 26.99 29.82 -8.97
C GLU A 108 27.04 30.86 -7.85
#